data_AF-A0A4S8QDT8-F1
#
_entry.id   AF-A0A4S8QDT8-F1
#
_cell.length_a   1.000
_cell.length_b   1.000
_cell.length_c   1.000
_cell.angle_alpha   90.00
_cell.angle_beta   90.00
_cell.angle_gamma   90.00
#
_symmetry.space_group_name_H-M   'P 1'
#
loop_
_entity.id
_entity.type
_entity.pdbx_description
1 polymer ?
#
loop_
_entity_poly.entity_id
_entity_poly.type
_entity_poly.pdbx_seq_one_letter_code
_entity_poly.pdbx_strand_id
1 'polypeptide(L)'
;MSDGFCVETACIGEAATGLAALTADLDEVVAYVADADPDWWMWGTVGVPFSQPYSQCADKVREILGRLSPAAAGVAKRITDCADDYDQADGDTCEAFGQWDGEFGGGR
;
A
#
# COMPACT_ATOMS: atom_id res chain seq x y z
N MET A 1 -32.91 19.69 -1.76
CA MET A 1 -31.48 19.66 -1.46
C MET A 1 -30.99 18.35 -2.01
N SER A 2 -30.37 18.36 -3.19
CA SER A 2 -29.81 17.14 -3.78
C SER A 2 -28.65 16.73 -2.89
N ASP A 3 -28.66 15.50 -2.40
CA ASP A 3 -27.48 14.89 -1.79
C ASP A 3 -26.39 14.90 -2.86
N GLY A 4 -25.40 15.78 -2.67
CA GLY A 4 -24.17 15.78 -3.46
C GLY A 4 -23.48 14.44 -3.25
N PHE A 5 -22.95 13.86 -4.33
CA PHE A 5 -22.24 12.59 -4.27
C PHE A 5 -20.83 12.84 -3.72
N CYS A 6 -20.70 12.99 -2.39
CA CYS A 6 -19.41 12.99 -1.73
C CYS A 6 -18.89 11.56 -1.64
N VAL A 7 -17.67 11.32 -2.14
CA VAL A 7 -17.01 10.02 -1.99
C VAL A 7 -16.55 9.91 -0.53
N GLU A 8 -16.89 8.82 0.17
CA GLU A 8 -16.36 8.55 1.52
C GLU A 8 -14.88 8.17 1.44
N THR A 9 -14.02 9.19 1.37
CA THR A 9 -12.55 9.08 1.32
C THR A 9 -11.97 8.52 2.62
N ALA A 10 -12.66 8.69 3.76
CA ALA A 10 -12.24 8.20 5.07
C ALA A 10 -12.09 6.66 5.14
N CYS A 11 -13.05 5.91 4.61
CA CYS A 11 -13.05 4.44 4.63
C CYS A 11 -11.92 3.87 3.74
N ILE A 12 -11.63 4.59 2.66
CA ILE A 12 -10.56 4.29 1.70
C ILE A 12 -9.18 4.61 2.31
N GLY A 13 -9.06 5.69 3.07
CA GLY A 13 -7.86 6.07 3.81
C GLY A 13 -7.50 5.11 4.95
N GLU A 14 -8.50 4.58 5.66
CA GLU A 14 -8.28 3.52 6.67
C GLU A 14 -7.73 2.24 6.03
N ALA A 15 -8.28 1.82 4.89
CA ALA A 15 -7.78 0.67 4.15
C ALA A 15 -6.34 0.87 3.65
N ALA A 16 -5.99 2.07 3.15
CA ALA A 16 -4.63 2.42 2.77
C ALA A 16 -3.67 2.39 3.96
N THR A 17 -4.09 2.91 5.12
CA THR A 17 -3.32 2.89 6.36
C THR A 17 -3.07 1.47 6.85
N GLY A 18 -4.10 0.61 6.81
CA GLY A 18 -3.95 -0.81 7.14
C GLY A 18 -2.99 -1.53 6.20
N LEU A 19 -3.07 -1.23 4.90
CA LEU A 19 -2.16 -1.79 3.90
C LEU A 19 -0.71 -1.32 4.08
N ALA A 20 -0.51 -0.06 4.49
CA ALA A 20 0.78 0.49 4.84
C ALA A 20 1.33 -0.09 6.15
N ALA A 21 0.48 -0.40 7.12
CA ALA A 21 0.92 -1.04 8.37
C ALA A 21 1.44 -2.47 8.13
N LEU A 22 0.83 -3.21 7.20
CA LEU A 22 1.24 -4.57 6.83
C LEU A 22 2.63 -4.64 6.18
N THR A 23 3.18 -3.54 5.69
CA THR A 23 4.53 -3.55 5.08
C THR A 23 5.61 -3.88 6.10
N ALA A 24 5.45 -3.44 7.36
CA ALA A 24 6.38 -3.75 8.44
C ALA A 24 6.39 -5.26 8.75
N ASP A 25 5.21 -5.88 8.81
CA ASP A 25 5.07 -7.33 9.02
C ASP A 25 5.69 -8.12 7.85
N LEU A 26 5.53 -7.63 6.61
CA LEU A 26 6.15 -8.24 5.42
C LEU A 26 7.67 -8.14 5.46
N ASP A 27 8.22 -6.99 5.87
CA ASP A 27 9.66 -6.79 6.00
C ASP A 27 10.25 -7.70 7.10
N GLU A 28 9.53 -7.90 8.20
CA GLU A 28 9.92 -8.85 9.26
C GLU A 28 9.96 -10.30 8.74
N VAL A 29 8.95 -10.72 7.98
CA VAL A 29 8.92 -12.04 7.35
C VAL A 29 10.10 -12.22 6.37
N VAL A 30 10.42 -11.20 5.57
CA VAL A 30 11.57 -11.22 4.67
C VAL A 30 12.88 -11.39 5.45
N ALA A 31 13.06 -10.65 6.54
CA ALA A 31 14.24 -10.75 7.39
C ALA A 31 14.37 -12.15 8.02
N TYR A 32 13.26 -12.67 8.57
CA TYR A 32 13.22 -14.02 9.14
C TYR A 32 13.59 -15.10 8.12
N VAL A 33 13.09 -15.01 6.88
CA VAL A 33 13.40 -15.96 5.80
C VAL A 33 14.86 -15.88 5.34
N ALA A 34 15.50 -14.71 5.48
CA ALA A 34 16.93 -14.57 5.22
C ALA A 34 17.77 -15.19 6.34
N ASP A 35 17.41 -14.96 7.59
CA ASP A 35 18.13 -15.50 8.76
C ASP A 35 17.98 -17.01 8.91
N ALA A 36 16.85 -17.57 8.49
CA ALA A 36 16.57 -19.00 8.55
C ALA A 36 17.31 -19.82 7.47
N ASP A 37 18.06 -19.18 6.57
CA ASP A 37 18.75 -19.87 5.46
C ASP A 37 19.95 -20.69 5.94
N PRO A 38 19.95 -22.02 5.80
CA PRO A 38 21.11 -22.82 6.16
C PRO A 38 22.23 -22.66 5.12
N ASP A 39 23.42 -22.25 5.60
CA ASP A 39 24.64 -22.29 4.80
C ASP A 39 24.89 -23.69 4.20
N TRP A 40 25.55 -23.75 3.04
CA TRP A 40 25.83 -25.01 2.33
C TRP A 40 26.53 -26.08 3.20
N TRP A 41 27.34 -25.68 4.16
CA TRP A 41 28.06 -26.59 5.06
C TRP A 41 27.15 -27.20 6.16
N MET A 42 26.01 -26.58 6.45
CA MET A 42 25.02 -27.08 7.43
C MET A 42 24.21 -28.29 6.91
N TRP A 43 24.25 -28.53 5.60
CA TRP A 43 23.54 -29.65 4.95
C TRP A 43 24.21 -31.01 5.17
N GLY A 44 25.48 -31.02 5.62
CA GLY A 44 26.28 -32.24 5.70
C GLY A 44 26.58 -32.86 4.34
N THR A 45 27.47 -33.86 4.30
CA THR A 45 27.96 -34.44 3.04
C THR A 45 26.87 -35.09 2.18
N VAL A 46 25.84 -35.66 2.80
CA VAL A 46 24.68 -36.26 2.11
C VAL A 46 23.73 -35.18 1.57
N GLY A 47 23.65 -34.03 2.23
CA GLY A 47 22.75 -32.93 1.86
C GLY A 47 23.32 -31.95 0.84
N VAL A 48 24.65 -31.91 0.64
CA VAL A 48 25.29 -30.97 -0.32
C VAL A 48 24.64 -30.98 -1.71
N PRO A 49 24.32 -32.14 -2.33
CA PRO A 49 23.67 -32.15 -3.65
C PRO A 49 22.29 -31.46 -3.68
N PHE A 50 21.62 -31.35 -2.53
CA PHE A 50 20.31 -30.72 -2.38
C PHE A 50 20.39 -29.24 -1.99
N SER A 51 21.55 -28.76 -1.50
CA SER A 51 21.74 -27.36 -1.09
C SER A 51 21.51 -26.39 -2.25
N GLN A 52 22.08 -26.68 -3.43
CA GLN A 52 21.98 -25.80 -4.59
C GLN A 52 20.55 -25.63 -5.13
N PRO A 53 19.77 -26.71 -5.40
CA PRO A 53 18.37 -26.55 -5.82
C PRO A 53 17.50 -25.92 -4.72
N TYR A 54 17.80 -26.17 -3.44
CA TYR A 54 17.14 -25.46 -2.34
C TYR A 54 17.40 -23.96 -2.40
N SER A 55 18.66 -23.52 -2.49
CA SER A 55 19.01 -22.09 -2.54
C SER A 55 18.33 -21.39 -3.73
N GLN A 56 18.30 -22.02 -4.91
CA GLN A 56 17.58 -21.46 -6.07
C GLN A 56 16.07 -21.29 -5.82
N CYS A 57 15.45 -22.18 -5.04
CA CYS A 57 14.05 -22.06 -4.67
C CYS A 57 13.86 -20.97 -3.62
N ALA A 58 14.71 -20.96 -2.58
CA ALA A 58 14.71 -19.96 -1.53
C ALA A 58 14.90 -18.54 -2.07
N ASP A 59 15.82 -18.34 -3.01
CA ASP A 59 16.07 -17.05 -3.66
C ASP A 59 14.84 -16.52 -4.40
N LYS A 60 14.11 -17.39 -5.12
CA LYS A 60 12.85 -17.00 -5.79
C LYS A 60 11.78 -16.60 -4.79
N VAL A 61 11.66 -17.33 -3.69
CA VAL A 61 10.70 -17.00 -2.62
C VAL A 61 11.06 -15.65 -2.00
N ARG A 62 12.35 -15.41 -1.69
CA ARG A 62 12.82 -14.11 -1.19
C ARG A 62 12.56 -12.98 -2.16
N GLU A 63 12.77 -13.19 -3.46
CA GLU A 63 12.50 -12.17 -4.47
C GLU A 63 11.01 -11.78 -4.47
N ILE A 64 10.11 -12.76 -4.41
CA ILE A 64 8.66 -12.52 -4.37
C ILE A 64 8.29 -11.77 -3.07
N LEU A 65 8.81 -12.21 -1.93
CA LEU A 65 8.56 -11.57 -0.62
C LEU A 65 9.10 -10.13 -0.58
N GLY A 66 10.31 -9.89 -1.09
CA GLY A 66 10.90 -8.55 -1.17
C GLY A 66 10.14 -7.58 -2.09
N ARG A 67 9.29 -8.10 -2.99
CA ARG A 67 8.43 -7.28 -3.86
C ARG A 67 7.06 -6.98 -3.26
N LEU A 68 6.63 -7.73 -2.24
CA LEU A 68 5.32 -7.57 -1.61
C LEU A 68 5.21 -6.26 -0.82
N SER A 69 6.21 -5.94 0.01
CA SER A 69 6.25 -4.69 0.78
C SER A 69 6.18 -3.42 -0.10
N PRO A 70 7.04 -3.24 -1.12
CA PRO A 70 6.96 -2.07 -2.00
C PRO A 70 5.69 -2.04 -2.86
N ALA A 71 5.13 -3.21 -3.23
CA ALA A 71 3.86 -3.27 -3.95
C ALA A 71 2.69 -2.81 -3.06
N ALA A 72 2.62 -3.27 -1.81
CA ALA A 72 1.62 -2.85 -0.84
C ALA A 72 1.72 -1.36 -0.54
N ALA A 73 2.94 -0.83 -0.31
CA ALA A 73 3.17 0.60 -0.14
C ALA A 73 2.74 1.41 -1.37
N GLY A 74 3.05 0.93 -2.58
CA GLY A 74 2.64 1.58 -3.82
C GLY A 74 1.12 1.63 -4.01
N VAL A 75 0.41 0.56 -3.64
CA VAL A 75 -1.06 0.54 -3.67
C VAL A 75 -1.64 1.49 -2.63
N ALA A 76 -1.16 1.45 -1.38
CA ALA A 76 -1.60 2.35 -0.32
C ALA A 76 -1.42 3.83 -0.71
N LYS A 77 -0.29 4.16 -1.32
CA LYS A 77 -0.02 5.50 -1.84
C LYS A 77 -1.03 5.90 -2.91
N ARG A 78 -1.26 5.07 -3.93
CA ARG A 78 -2.22 5.39 -5.00
C ARG A 78 -3.64 5.60 -4.47
N ILE A 79 -4.02 4.81 -3.47
CA ILE A 79 -5.32 4.95 -2.80
C ILE A 79 -5.40 6.31 -2.07
N THR A 80 -4.34 6.70 -1.38
CA THR A 80 -4.25 8.00 -0.68
C THR A 80 -4.27 9.16 -1.67
N ASP A 81 -3.45 9.10 -2.72
CA ASP A 81 -3.40 10.12 -3.78
C ASP A 81 -4.80 10.31 -4.42
N CYS A 82 -5.52 9.22 -4.69
CA CYS A 82 -6.89 9.32 -5.21
C CYS A 82 -7.88 9.92 -4.20
N ALA A 83 -7.75 9.63 -2.91
CA ALA A 83 -8.60 10.20 -1.88
C ALA A 83 -8.38 11.72 -1.77
N ASP A 84 -7.11 12.16 -1.78
CA ASP A 84 -6.73 13.57 -1.76
C ASP A 84 -7.27 14.33 -2.98
N ASP A 85 -7.20 13.72 -4.18
CA ASP A 85 -7.75 14.30 -5.42
C ASP A 85 -9.28 14.51 -5.31
N TYR A 86 -10.01 13.58 -4.68
CA TYR A 86 -11.46 13.71 -4.47
C TYR A 86 -11.81 14.78 -3.44
N ASP A 87 -11.09 14.82 -2.30
CA ASP A 87 -11.32 15.83 -1.27
C ASP A 87 -11.02 17.25 -1.81
N GLN A 88 -10.00 17.40 -2.66
CA GLN A 88 -9.70 18.66 -3.32
C GLN A 88 -10.79 19.07 -4.32
N ALA A 89 -11.27 18.14 -5.15
CA ALA A 89 -12.34 18.42 -6.11
C ALA A 89 -13.65 18.83 -5.42
N ASP A 90 -13.98 18.18 -4.30
CA ASP A 90 -15.14 18.55 -3.48
C ASP A 90 -14.96 19.95 -2.87
N GLY A 91 -13.76 20.27 -2.35
CA GLY A 91 -13.42 21.60 -1.83
C GLY A 91 -13.56 22.70 -2.87
N ASP A 92 -12.93 22.54 -4.04
CA ASP A 92 -12.99 23.49 -5.16
C ASP A 92 -14.44 23.72 -5.62
N THR A 93 -15.24 22.65 -5.64
CA THR A 93 -16.66 22.72 -6.01
C THR A 93 -17.47 23.48 -4.97
N CYS A 94 -17.25 23.21 -3.68
CA CYS A 94 -17.89 23.95 -2.59
C CYS A 94 -17.53 25.43 -2.58
N GLU A 95 -16.26 25.78 -2.82
CA GLU A 95 -15.83 27.17 -2.94
C GLU A 95 -16.50 27.86 -4.13
N ALA A 96 -16.53 27.23 -5.30
CA ALA A 96 -17.15 27.77 -6.50
C ALA A 96 -18.66 28.02 -6.30
N PHE A 97 -19.39 27.07 -5.69
CA PHE A 97 -20.81 27.25 -5.39
C PHE A 97 -21.07 28.30 -4.31
N GLY A 98 -20.23 28.36 -3.27
CA GLY A 98 -20.34 29.40 -2.22
C GLY A 98 -20.10 30.80 -2.77
N GLN A 99 -19.17 30.95 -3.71
CA GLN A 99 -18.91 32.21 -4.40
C GLN A 99 -20.09 32.62 -5.30
N TRP A 100 -20.71 31.66 -5.98
CA TRP A 100 -21.90 31.88 -6.82
C TRP A 100 -23.13 32.29 -6.01
N ASP A 101 -23.37 31.67 -4.85
CA ASP A 101 -24.49 32.00 -3.96
C ASP A 101 -24.29 33.38 -3.28
N GLY A 102 -23.04 33.78 -3.01
CA GLY A 102 -22.71 35.13 -2.55
C GLY A 102 -22.91 36.23 -3.62
N GLU A 103 -22.62 35.93 -4.88
CA GLU A 103 -22.75 36.87 -6.00
C GLU A 103 -24.21 37.09 -6.43
N PHE A 104 -25.06 36.04 -6.34
CA PHE A 104 -26.49 36.14 -6.68
C PHE A 104 -27.43 36.33 -5.48
N GLY A 105 -27.01 35.98 -4.26
CA GLY A 105 -27.79 36.11 -3.02
C GLY A 105 -27.78 37.50 -2.39
N GLY A 106 -26.86 38.38 -2.80
CA GLY A 106 -26.77 39.78 -2.33
C GLY A 106 -27.84 40.73 -2.88
N GLY A 107 -28.80 40.23 -3.67
CA GLY A 107 -29.86 41.00 -4.31
C GLY A 107 -31.22 40.89 -3.61
N ARG A 108 -31.30 41.13 -2.29
CA ARG A 108 -32.54 41.50 -1.60
C ARG A 108 -32.29 42.45 -0.43
#